data_AF-A0A1Y4DET3-F1
#
_entry.id   AF-A0A1Y4DET3-F1
#
_cell.length_a   1.000
_cell.length_b   1.000
_cell.length_c   1.000
_cell.angle_alpha   90.00
_cell.angle_beta   90.00
_cell.angle_gamma   90.00
#
_symmetry.space_group_name_H-M   'P 1'
#
loop_
_entity.id
_entity.type
_entity.pdbx_description
1 polymer ?
#
loop_
_entity_poly.entity_id
_entity_poly.type
_entity_poly.pdbx_seq_one_letter_code
_entity_poly.pdbx_strand_id
1 'polypeptide(L)'
;MKRSLFILATLAMSSALYAQAETGNYTREKVLEIFSQYNPAVLENARQNADYNAILESFLAAYTSPQTEQNRYELIAVARNFDNSIRLQYATSVYEEAFVFSRMSGANLAPAALRFRKELFPLFENIWAVTVQLREYELQEVQAQLKALRKDKTLSDEERAEKENALRSRQAALQRESAALQENIGEQIIASVDAYIAQADQSLSEQLQAVRAAQAQAEAEQPLQTPNLQIKTKNKKPVAK
;
A
#
# COMPACT_ATOMS: atom_id res chain seq x y z
N MET A 1 15.03 -13.26 0.79
CA MET A 1 14.45 -12.25 1.71
C MET A 1 14.18 -10.95 0.96
N LYS A 2 13.44 -11.05 -0.14
CA LYS A 2 13.15 -9.97 -1.09
C LYS A 2 11.63 -10.03 -1.24
N ARG A 3 10.90 -8.93 -0.97
CA ARG A 3 9.43 -8.73 -1.09
C ARG A 3 8.63 -8.52 0.21
N SER A 4 9.06 -8.91 1.39
CA SER A 4 8.13 -8.96 2.55
C SER A 4 7.85 -7.62 3.25
N LEU A 5 8.79 -6.66 3.22
CA LEU A 5 8.62 -5.36 3.91
C LEU A 5 8.06 -4.27 3.01
N PHE A 6 8.35 -4.37 1.72
CA PHE A 6 7.87 -3.46 0.70
C PHE A 6 6.40 -3.63 0.36
N ILE A 7 5.91 -4.85 0.58
CA ILE A 7 4.54 -5.20 0.30
C ILE A 7 3.65 -4.78 1.49
N LEU A 8 4.13 -4.52 2.72
CA LEU A 8 3.23 -4.16 3.84
C LEU A 8 2.50 -2.80 3.66
N ALA A 9 3.10 -1.82 2.99
CA ALA A 9 2.43 -0.55 2.66
C ALA A 9 1.50 -0.67 1.43
N THR A 10 1.79 -1.61 0.51
CA THR A 10 1.04 -1.81 -0.75
C THR A 10 -0.03 -2.91 -0.65
N LEU A 11 0.14 -3.93 0.20
CA LEU A 11 -0.86 -4.97 0.55
C LEU A 11 -1.95 -4.42 1.47
N ALA A 12 -1.68 -3.37 2.24
CA ALA A 12 -2.71 -2.67 3.00
C ALA A 12 -3.78 -2.04 2.09
N MET A 13 -3.42 -1.72 0.82
CA MET A 13 -4.36 -1.21 -0.20
C MET A 13 -4.78 -2.27 -1.22
N SER A 14 -3.99 -3.33 -1.47
CA SER A 14 -4.29 -4.34 -2.49
C SER A 14 -4.91 -5.66 -1.98
N SER A 15 -5.07 -5.85 -0.67
CA SER A 15 -5.80 -7.00 -0.10
C SER A 15 -7.31 -6.77 0.10
N ALA A 16 -7.83 -5.63 -0.35
CA ALA A 16 -9.25 -5.24 -0.32
C ALA A 16 -10.19 -6.05 -1.23
N LEU A 17 -9.68 -7.04 -1.96
CA LEU A 17 -10.45 -7.86 -2.88
C LEU A 17 -10.28 -9.31 -2.49
N TYR A 18 -11.05 -9.80 -1.53
CA TYR A 18 -11.74 -11.10 -1.62
C TYR A 18 -12.83 -11.17 -0.54
N ALA A 19 -14.04 -11.49 -1.00
CA ALA A 19 -15.27 -11.51 -0.23
C ALA A 19 -15.41 -12.79 0.60
N GLN A 20 -15.76 -12.65 1.88
CA GLN A 20 -17.01 -13.09 2.52
C GLN A 20 -16.83 -13.08 4.05
N ALA A 21 -17.85 -12.60 4.76
CA ALA A 21 -17.84 -12.47 6.21
C ALA A 21 -17.91 -13.86 6.86
N GLU A 22 -16.76 -14.41 7.23
CA GLU A 22 -16.66 -15.59 8.07
C GLU A 22 -16.49 -15.20 9.55
N THR A 23 -17.16 -15.94 10.43
CA THR A 23 -16.97 -15.89 11.88
C THR A 23 -15.50 -16.16 12.21
N GLY A 24 -14.79 -15.16 12.72
CA GLY A 24 -13.36 -15.24 13.04
C GLY A 24 -12.52 -14.08 12.51
N ASN A 25 -13.07 -13.25 11.61
CA ASN A 25 -12.36 -12.10 11.04
C ASN A 25 -12.46 -10.84 11.92
N TYR A 26 -11.51 -9.92 11.77
CA TYR A 26 -11.56 -8.63 12.45
C TYR A 26 -12.85 -7.87 12.10
N THR A 27 -13.56 -7.38 13.11
CA THR A 27 -14.70 -6.48 12.89
C THR A 27 -14.21 -5.04 12.78
N ARG A 28 -15.01 -4.17 12.17
CA ARG A 28 -14.72 -2.73 12.06
C ARG A 28 -14.32 -2.12 13.41
N GLU A 29 -15.04 -2.47 14.48
CA GLU A 29 -14.80 -1.95 15.82
C GLU A 29 -13.44 -2.38 16.37
N LYS A 30 -13.05 -3.64 16.16
CA LYS A 30 -11.73 -4.15 16.58
C LYS A 30 -10.59 -3.52 15.78
N VAL A 31 -10.84 -3.22 14.50
CA VAL A 31 -9.88 -2.49 13.68
C VAL A 31 -9.72 -1.07 14.21
N LEU A 32 -10.82 -0.35 14.45
CA LEU A 32 -10.80 0.99 15.02
C LEU A 32 -10.17 1.04 16.41
N GLU A 33 -10.34 0.00 17.23
CA GLU A 33 -9.67 -0.14 18.52
C GLU A 33 -8.14 -0.15 18.36
N ILE A 34 -7.62 -0.94 17.42
CA ILE A 34 -6.18 -0.95 17.12
C ILE A 34 -5.72 0.44 16.63
N PHE A 35 -6.47 1.11 15.77
CA PHE A 35 -6.14 2.48 15.36
C PHE A 35 -6.12 3.44 16.55
N SER A 36 -7.09 3.35 17.47
CA SER A 36 -7.12 4.20 18.67
C SER A 36 -5.91 4.00 19.59
N GLN A 37 -5.39 2.77 19.66
CA GLN A 37 -4.25 2.43 20.52
C GLN A 37 -2.92 2.82 19.88
N TYR A 38 -2.76 2.62 18.57
CA TYR A 38 -1.46 2.71 17.90
C TYR A 38 -1.30 3.90 16.96
N ASN A 39 -2.39 4.54 16.55
CA ASN A 39 -2.37 5.80 15.82
C ASN A 39 -3.68 6.62 16.03
N PRO A 40 -3.91 7.17 17.24
CA PRO A 40 -5.13 7.91 17.56
C PRO A 40 -5.33 9.16 16.69
N ALA A 41 -4.24 9.72 16.16
CA ALA A 41 -4.28 10.90 15.28
C ALA A 41 -5.08 10.62 14.00
N VAL A 42 -5.06 9.39 13.47
CA VAL A 42 -5.88 8.99 12.31
C VAL A 42 -7.36 9.21 12.60
N LEU A 43 -7.82 8.80 13.78
CA LEU A 43 -9.23 8.94 14.17
C LEU A 43 -9.61 10.41 14.42
N GLU A 44 -8.68 11.21 14.93
CA GLU A 44 -8.87 12.65 15.08
C GLU A 44 -8.93 13.36 13.73
N ASN A 45 -8.02 13.05 12.82
CA ASN A 45 -7.99 13.60 11.46
C ASN A 45 -9.23 13.21 10.66
N ALA A 46 -9.68 11.95 10.75
CA ALA A 46 -10.90 11.48 10.10
C ALA A 46 -12.16 12.24 10.57
N ARG A 47 -12.20 12.70 11.83
CA ARG A 47 -13.32 13.54 12.31
C ARG A 47 -13.33 14.93 11.69
N GLN A 48 -12.17 15.42 11.27
CA GLN A 48 -11.99 16.81 10.81
C GLN A 48 -11.88 16.91 9.29
N ASN A 49 -11.57 15.82 8.59
CA ASN A 49 -11.34 15.78 7.15
C ASN A 49 -12.12 14.63 6.49
N ALA A 50 -13.07 14.98 5.61
CA ALA A 50 -13.95 14.03 4.95
C ALA A 50 -13.22 13.09 3.97
N ASP A 51 -12.23 13.58 3.24
CA ASP A 51 -11.44 12.77 2.30
C ASP A 51 -10.59 11.75 3.07
N TYR A 52 -9.99 12.20 4.17
CA TYR A 52 -9.24 11.34 5.08
C TYR A 52 -10.14 10.26 5.71
N ASN A 53 -11.35 10.63 6.11
CA ASN A 53 -12.36 9.68 6.60
C ASN A 53 -12.77 8.66 5.53
N ALA A 54 -12.93 9.08 4.27
CA ALA A 54 -13.29 8.18 3.18
C ALA A 54 -12.20 7.11 2.94
N ILE A 55 -10.92 7.49 3.03
CA ILE A 55 -9.80 6.55 2.94
C ILE A 55 -9.85 5.53 4.09
N LEU A 56 -10.07 6.02 5.32
CA LEU A 56 -10.18 5.15 6.50
C LEU A 56 -11.36 4.17 6.36
N GLU A 57 -12.56 4.66 6.01
CA GLU A 57 -13.74 3.80 5.85
C GLU A 57 -13.58 2.80 4.70
N SER A 58 -12.91 3.19 3.60
CA SER A 58 -12.58 2.26 2.52
C SER A 58 -11.66 1.15 3.01
N PHE A 59 -10.65 1.47 3.82
CA PHE A 59 -9.80 0.48 4.45
C PHE A 59 -10.57 -0.44 5.41
N LEU A 60 -11.44 0.12 6.26
CA LEU A 60 -12.24 -0.66 7.20
C LEU A 60 -13.18 -1.64 6.49
N ALA A 61 -13.78 -1.23 5.38
CA ALA A 61 -14.64 -2.08 4.56
C ALA A 61 -13.85 -3.19 3.84
N ALA A 62 -12.59 -2.91 3.49
CA ALA A 62 -11.69 -3.82 2.80
C ALA A 62 -11.03 -4.87 3.71
N TYR A 63 -10.82 -4.54 4.99
CA TYR A 63 -10.03 -5.38 5.90
C TYR A 63 -10.83 -6.58 6.41
N THR A 64 -10.51 -7.78 5.89
CA THR A 64 -11.23 -9.03 6.19
C THR A 64 -10.36 -10.11 6.81
N SER A 65 -9.17 -9.77 7.34
CA SER A 65 -8.23 -10.76 7.85
C SER A 65 -8.76 -11.51 9.09
N PRO A 66 -8.44 -12.82 9.24
CA PRO A 66 -8.72 -13.58 10.45
C PRO A 66 -8.08 -12.97 11.71
N GLN A 67 -8.72 -13.12 12.87
CA GLN A 67 -8.17 -12.68 14.15
C GLN A 67 -7.10 -13.64 14.66
N THR A 68 -5.89 -13.53 14.08
CA THR A 68 -4.70 -14.25 14.54
C THR A 68 -3.70 -13.29 15.15
N GLU A 69 -2.75 -13.80 15.93
CA GLU A 69 -1.68 -12.99 16.51
C GLU A 69 -0.83 -12.31 15.42
N GLN A 70 -0.54 -13.05 14.33
CA GLN A 70 0.19 -12.53 13.17
C GLN A 70 -0.56 -11.36 12.51
N ASN A 71 -1.86 -11.55 12.24
CA ASN A 71 -2.68 -10.51 11.61
C ASN A 71 -2.88 -9.29 12.52
N ARG A 72 -2.82 -9.47 13.85
CA ARG A 72 -2.81 -8.35 14.79
C ARG A 72 -1.59 -7.47 14.59
N TYR A 73 -0.40 -8.05 14.49
CA TYR A 73 0.83 -7.28 14.26
C TYR A 73 0.84 -6.61 12.90
N GLU A 74 0.32 -7.27 11.87
CA GLU A 74 0.12 -6.65 10.56
C GLU A 74 -0.81 -5.45 10.65
N LEU A 75 -1.93 -5.57 11.38
CA LEU A 75 -2.85 -4.46 11.55
C LEU A 75 -2.26 -3.30 12.36
N ILE A 76 -1.44 -3.60 13.38
CA ILE A 76 -0.68 -2.58 14.12
C ILE A 76 0.31 -1.87 13.16
N ALA A 77 0.99 -2.62 12.29
CA ALA A 77 1.90 -2.07 11.29
C ALA A 77 1.17 -1.11 10.34
N VAL A 78 -0.03 -1.50 9.89
CA VAL A 78 -0.88 -0.67 9.05
C VAL A 78 -1.32 0.59 9.80
N ALA A 79 -1.83 0.46 11.02
CA ALA A 79 -2.27 1.61 11.81
C ALA A 79 -1.15 2.63 12.02
N ARG A 80 0.06 2.16 12.38
CA ARG A 80 1.23 3.03 12.59
C ARG A 80 1.77 3.66 11.30
N ASN A 81 1.55 3.03 10.14
CA ASN A 81 2.00 3.54 8.85
C ASN A 81 0.91 4.22 8.03
N PHE A 82 -0.32 4.32 8.52
CA PHE A 82 -1.45 4.80 7.75
C PHE A 82 -1.20 6.18 7.10
N ASP A 83 -0.65 7.13 7.86
CA ASP A 83 -0.29 8.45 7.33
C ASP A 83 0.84 8.40 6.29
N ASN A 84 1.82 7.51 6.48
CA ASN A 84 2.89 7.30 5.49
C ASN A 84 2.32 6.72 4.20
N SER A 85 1.34 5.83 4.29
CA SER A 85 0.64 5.25 3.14
C SER A 85 -0.11 6.32 2.32
N ILE A 86 -0.79 7.25 2.99
CA ILE A 86 -1.46 8.39 2.32
C ILE A 86 -0.42 9.29 1.62
N ARG A 87 0.67 9.62 2.32
CA ARG A 87 1.75 10.46 1.74
C ARG A 87 2.43 9.77 0.55
N LEU A 88 2.64 8.46 0.63
CA LEU A 88 3.20 7.66 -0.45
C LEU A 88 2.28 7.68 -1.67
N GLN A 89 0.97 7.46 -1.47
CA GLN A 89 -0.03 7.55 -2.54
C GLN A 89 0.00 8.93 -3.21
N TYR A 90 -0.01 10.01 -2.42
CA TYR A 90 0.06 11.37 -2.95
C TYR A 90 1.33 11.61 -3.78
N ALA A 91 2.50 11.25 -3.25
CA ALA A 91 3.78 11.40 -3.96
C ALA A 91 3.78 10.61 -5.29
N THR A 92 3.21 9.40 -5.28
CA THR A 92 3.09 8.56 -6.47
C THR A 92 2.14 9.16 -7.50
N SER A 93 0.99 9.69 -7.09
CA SER A 93 0.05 10.35 -8.01
C SER A 93 0.66 11.60 -8.66
N VAL A 94 1.40 12.42 -7.91
CA VAL A 94 2.12 13.57 -8.46
C VAL A 94 3.21 13.13 -9.46
N TYR A 95 3.91 12.04 -9.17
CA TYR A 95 4.90 11.49 -10.08
C TYR A 95 4.26 10.91 -11.36
N GLU A 96 3.13 10.21 -11.22
CA GLU A 96 2.34 9.69 -12.33
C GLU A 96 1.88 10.80 -13.29
N GLU A 97 1.33 11.90 -12.77
CA GLU A 97 0.94 13.05 -13.60
C GLU A 97 2.12 13.61 -14.40
N ALA A 98 3.28 13.76 -13.76
CA ALA A 98 4.50 14.22 -14.41
C ALA A 98 5.02 13.22 -15.44
N PHE A 99 4.92 11.92 -15.16
CA PHE A 99 5.30 10.84 -16.06
C PHE A 99 4.43 10.85 -17.31
N VAL A 100 3.11 10.88 -17.15
CA VAL A 100 2.15 10.94 -18.27
C VAL A 100 2.38 12.21 -19.09
N PHE A 101 2.51 13.37 -18.45
CA PHE A 101 2.80 14.63 -19.14
C PHE A 101 4.11 14.57 -19.93
N SER A 102 5.19 14.03 -19.35
CA SER A 102 6.47 13.82 -20.04
C SER A 102 6.31 12.93 -21.27
N ARG A 103 5.55 11.84 -21.17
CA ARG A 103 5.31 10.91 -22.28
C ARG A 103 4.46 11.48 -23.41
N MET A 104 3.57 12.43 -23.12
CA MET A 104 2.72 13.09 -24.12
C MET A 104 3.38 14.31 -24.77
N SER A 105 4.10 15.11 -23.99
CA SER A 105 4.66 16.40 -24.43
C SER A 105 6.14 16.34 -24.83
N GLY A 106 6.84 15.24 -24.49
CA GLY A 106 8.30 15.15 -24.59
C GLY A 106 9.03 15.96 -23.51
N ALA A 107 8.33 16.49 -22.51
CA ALA A 107 8.95 17.23 -21.41
C ALA A 107 9.92 16.34 -20.61
N ASN A 108 10.96 16.97 -20.04
CA ASN A 108 11.97 16.27 -19.25
C ASN A 108 11.39 15.78 -17.91
N LEU A 109 11.42 14.47 -17.68
CA LEU A 109 10.96 13.83 -16.44
C LEU A 109 11.95 13.95 -15.27
N ALA A 110 13.24 14.21 -15.54
CA ALA A 110 14.28 14.15 -14.52
C ALA A 110 14.04 15.03 -13.28
N PRO A 111 13.51 16.26 -13.38
CA PRO A 111 13.19 17.07 -12.21
C PRO A 111 12.09 16.46 -11.33
N ALA A 112 11.06 15.87 -11.94
CA ALA A 112 9.98 15.21 -11.21
C ALA A 112 10.47 13.92 -10.55
N ALA A 113 11.28 13.11 -11.23
CA ALA A 113 11.91 11.92 -10.65
C ALA A 113 12.82 12.26 -9.46
N LEU A 114 13.61 13.35 -9.55
CA LEU A 114 14.44 13.80 -8.44
C LEU A 114 13.60 14.25 -7.24
N ARG A 115 12.51 15.00 -7.49
CA ARG A 115 11.58 15.42 -6.43
C ARG A 115 10.91 14.22 -5.78
N PHE A 116 10.40 13.29 -6.58
CA PHE A 116 9.78 12.07 -6.08
C PHE A 116 10.73 11.29 -5.18
N ARG A 117 11.97 11.07 -5.62
CA ARG A 117 13.01 10.42 -4.81
C ARG A 117 13.25 11.13 -3.47
N LYS A 118 13.32 12.48 -3.47
CA LYS A 118 13.49 13.28 -2.24
C LYS A 118 12.31 13.15 -1.28
N GLU A 119 11.09 13.04 -1.80
CA GLU A 119 9.88 12.85 -0.99
C GLU A 119 9.80 11.42 -0.42
N LEU A 120 10.28 10.41 -1.16
CA LEU A 120 10.28 9.01 -0.72
C LEU A 120 11.26 8.73 0.42
N PHE A 121 12.47 9.31 0.41
CA PHE A 121 13.49 9.05 1.44
C PHE A 121 12.98 9.16 2.89
N PRO A 122 12.44 10.31 3.34
CA PRO A 122 11.93 10.45 4.70
C PRO A 122 10.70 9.57 4.98
N LEU A 123 9.91 9.22 3.96
CA LEU A 123 8.80 8.28 4.13
C LEU A 123 9.32 6.87 4.41
N PHE A 124 10.33 6.42 3.66
CA PHE A 124 10.95 5.11 3.86
C PHE A 124 11.72 5.03 5.18
N GLU A 125 12.36 6.12 5.62
CA GLU A 125 12.95 6.21 6.97
C GLU A 125 11.90 5.99 8.06
N ASN A 126 10.75 6.66 7.96
CA ASN A 126 9.66 6.51 8.93
C ASN A 126 9.04 5.11 8.91
N ILE A 127 8.79 4.54 7.72
CA ILE A 127 8.27 3.17 7.58
C ILE A 127 9.24 2.16 8.19
N TRP A 128 10.54 2.36 7.98
CA TRP A 128 11.58 1.53 8.57
C TRP A 128 11.58 1.62 10.10
N ALA A 129 11.55 2.84 10.63
CA ALA A 129 11.51 3.07 12.08
C ALA A 129 10.30 2.39 12.72
N VAL A 130 9.11 2.50 12.11
CA VAL A 130 7.91 1.80 12.58
C VAL A 130 8.08 0.28 12.54
N THR A 131 8.71 -0.25 11.49
CA THR A 131 8.98 -1.69 11.36
C THR A 131 9.87 -2.20 12.49
N VAL A 132 10.97 -1.49 12.79
CA VAL A 132 11.88 -1.85 13.88
C VAL A 132 11.15 -1.80 15.22
N GLN A 133 10.38 -0.74 15.48
CA GLN A 133 9.60 -0.59 16.71
C GLN A 133 8.55 -1.70 16.88
N LEU A 134 7.94 -2.18 15.79
CA LEU A 134 6.98 -3.28 15.84
C LEU A 134 7.65 -4.59 16.27
N ARG A 135 8.86 -4.88 15.76
CA ARG A 135 9.64 -6.04 16.19
C ARG A 135 10.09 -5.94 17.64
N GLU A 136 10.44 -4.75 18.11
CA GLU A 136 10.72 -4.50 19.52
C GLU A 136 9.49 -4.75 20.40
N TYR A 137 8.32 -4.31 19.96
CA TYR A 137 7.05 -4.54 20.65
C TYR A 137 6.70 -6.05 20.72
N GLU A 138 6.83 -6.76 19.60
CA GLU A 138 6.66 -8.22 19.52
C GLU A 138 7.61 -8.94 20.50
N LEU A 139 8.87 -8.51 20.57
CA LEU A 139 9.84 -9.06 21.51
C LEU A 139 9.43 -8.84 22.97
N GLN A 140 8.94 -7.65 23.31
CA GLN A 140 8.47 -7.35 24.66
C GLN A 140 7.27 -8.21 25.05
N GLU A 141 6.32 -8.42 24.14
CA GLU A 141 5.17 -9.31 24.37
C GLU A 141 5.60 -10.76 24.55
N VAL A 142 6.48 -11.30 23.70
CA VAL A 142 6.98 -12.68 23.85
C VAL A 142 7.73 -12.84 25.18
N GLN A 143 8.50 -11.83 25.61
CA GLN A 143 9.14 -11.84 26.93
C GLN A 143 8.14 -11.83 28.08
N ALA A 144 7.04 -11.08 27.94
CA ALA A 144 5.96 -11.07 28.92
C ALA A 144 5.24 -12.42 28.99
N GLN A 145 4.97 -13.04 27.84
CA GLN A 145 4.38 -14.39 27.73
C GLN A 145 5.28 -15.44 28.38
N LEU A 146 6.60 -15.38 28.17
CA LEU A 146 7.57 -16.26 28.86
C LEU A 146 7.54 -16.09 30.38
N LYS A 147 7.47 -14.84 30.87
CA LYS A 147 7.37 -14.56 32.31
C LYS A 147 6.05 -15.07 32.90
N ALA A 148 4.95 -14.96 32.16
CA ALA A 148 3.65 -15.46 32.58
C ALA A 148 3.61 -17.00 32.60
N LEU A 149 4.12 -17.65 31.54
CA LEU A 149 4.18 -19.11 31.41
C LEU A 149 4.95 -19.77 32.57
N ARG A 150 6.05 -19.15 33.02
CA ARG A 150 6.83 -19.64 34.17
C ARG A 150 6.08 -19.56 35.51
N LYS A 151 5.11 -18.66 35.61
CA LYS A 151 4.26 -18.50 36.81
C LYS A 151 2.99 -19.34 36.72
N ASP A 152 2.68 -19.88 35.55
CA ASP A 152 1.48 -20.66 35.30
C ASP A 152 1.63 -22.08 35.87
N LYS A 153 0.92 -22.32 36.97
CA LYS A 153 0.85 -23.61 37.66
C LYS A 153 -0.25 -24.53 37.12
N THR A 154 -1.05 -24.07 36.16
CA THR A 154 -2.18 -24.84 35.62
C THR A 154 -1.76 -25.83 34.53
N LEU A 155 -0.60 -25.58 33.89
CA LEU A 155 -0.03 -26.46 32.87
C LEU A 155 0.82 -27.57 33.50
N SER A 156 0.79 -28.74 32.87
CA SER A 156 1.76 -29.80 33.16
C SER A 156 3.18 -29.36 32.81
N ASP A 157 4.19 -30.04 33.38
CA ASP A 157 5.58 -29.68 33.13
C ASP A 157 5.99 -29.90 31.66
N GLU A 158 5.42 -30.91 31.00
CA GLU A 158 5.64 -31.18 29.57
C GLU A 158 5.04 -30.08 28.68
N GLU A 159 3.77 -29.70 28.91
CA GLU A 159 3.11 -28.63 28.16
C GLU A 159 3.79 -27.27 28.39
N ARG A 160 4.26 -27.01 29.62
CA ARG A 160 5.00 -25.79 29.95
C ARG A 160 6.33 -25.76 29.19
N ALA A 161 7.05 -26.88 29.14
CA ALA A 161 8.32 -26.99 28.42
C ALA A 161 8.15 -26.80 26.90
N GLU A 162 7.11 -27.39 26.31
CA GLU A 162 6.81 -27.23 24.88
C GLU A 162 6.50 -25.77 24.53
N LYS A 163 5.61 -25.13 25.29
CA LYS A 163 5.26 -23.71 25.10
C LYS A 163 6.47 -22.79 25.33
N GLU A 164 7.32 -23.10 26.33
CA GLU A 164 8.51 -22.31 26.60
C GLU A 164 9.52 -22.41 25.44
N ASN A 165 9.71 -23.61 24.88
CA ASN A 165 10.59 -23.81 23.73
C ASN A 165 10.09 -23.09 22.47
N ALA A 166 8.78 -23.11 22.22
CA ALA A 166 8.17 -22.37 21.11
C ALA A 166 8.39 -20.85 21.26
N LEU A 167 8.11 -20.30 22.44
CA LEU A 167 8.29 -18.87 22.72
C LEU A 167 9.77 -18.45 22.67
N ARG A 168 10.69 -19.26 23.18
CA ARG A 168 12.13 -18.99 23.08
C ARG A 168 12.64 -19.01 21.64
N SER A 169 12.15 -19.96 20.84
CA SER A 169 12.49 -20.04 19.42
C SER A 169 12.02 -18.79 18.67
N ARG A 170 10.79 -18.34 18.96
CA ARG A 170 10.25 -17.09 18.41
C ARG A 170 11.02 -15.86 18.87
N GLN A 171 11.36 -15.77 20.15
CA GLN A 171 12.20 -14.69 20.68
C GLN A 171 13.53 -14.60 19.94
N ALA A 172 14.21 -15.74 19.73
CA ALA A 172 15.49 -15.78 19.03
C ALA A 172 15.34 -15.37 17.55
N ALA A 173 14.26 -15.79 16.88
CA ALA A 173 13.97 -15.37 15.50
C ALA A 173 13.78 -13.85 15.41
N LEU A 174 12.94 -13.27 16.28
CA LEU A 174 12.67 -11.84 16.33
C LEU A 174 13.92 -11.02 16.66
N GLN A 175 14.79 -11.51 17.54
CA GLN A 175 16.07 -10.84 17.84
C GLN A 175 17.00 -10.81 16.62
N ARG A 176 17.08 -11.91 15.86
CA ARG A 176 17.87 -11.95 14.61
C ARG A 176 17.29 -11.02 13.56
N GLU A 177 15.96 -11.01 13.40
CA GLU A 177 15.28 -10.10 12.47
C GLU A 177 15.55 -8.63 12.85
N SER A 178 15.40 -8.28 14.12
CA SER A 178 15.66 -6.91 14.59
C SER A 178 17.10 -6.48 14.34
N ALA A 179 18.08 -7.36 14.58
CA ALA A 179 19.48 -7.06 14.30
C ALA A 179 19.73 -6.86 12.80
N ALA A 180 19.16 -7.73 11.96
CA ALA A 180 19.28 -7.64 10.50
C ALA A 180 18.61 -6.37 9.93
N LEU A 181 17.52 -5.89 10.55
CA LEU A 181 16.86 -4.63 10.17
C LEU A 181 17.67 -3.39 10.57
N GLN A 182 18.52 -3.49 11.58
CA GLN A 182 19.35 -2.38 12.04
C GLN A 182 20.69 -2.34 11.30
N GLU A 183 21.14 -3.47 10.76
CA GLU A 183 22.36 -3.56 9.96
C GLU A 183 22.20 -2.83 8.62
N ASN A 184 23.15 -1.96 8.26
CA ASN A 184 23.16 -1.26 6.96
C ASN A 184 21.87 -0.48 6.63
N ILE A 185 21.18 0.04 7.64
CA ILE A 185 19.86 0.72 7.49
C ILE A 185 19.83 1.74 6.35
N GLY A 186 20.85 2.60 6.23
CA GLY A 186 20.91 3.62 5.18
C GLY A 186 20.93 3.02 3.77
N GLU A 187 21.70 1.96 3.56
CA GLU A 187 21.77 1.26 2.26
C GLU A 187 20.45 0.55 1.96
N GLN A 188 19.82 -0.07 2.98
CA GLN A 188 18.54 -0.76 2.82
C GLN A 188 17.41 0.22 2.46
N ILE A 189 17.40 1.42 3.04
CA ILE A 189 16.46 2.48 2.72
C ILE A 189 16.68 2.98 1.29
N ILE A 190 17.92 3.30 0.91
CA ILE A 190 18.25 3.72 -0.47
C ILE A 190 17.79 2.68 -1.49
N ALA A 191 18.14 1.41 -1.26
CA ALA A 191 17.77 0.32 -2.16
C ALA A 191 16.24 0.13 -2.25
N SER A 192 15.52 0.35 -1.15
CA SER A 192 14.06 0.29 -1.12
C SER A 192 13.43 1.44 -1.91
N VAL A 193 13.90 2.67 -1.73
CA VAL A 193 13.46 3.83 -2.52
C VAL A 193 13.68 3.60 -4.01
N ASP A 194 14.85 3.08 -4.39
CA ASP A 194 15.19 2.82 -5.80
C ASP A 194 14.32 1.72 -6.40
N ALA A 195 14.04 0.66 -5.62
CA ALA A 195 13.08 -0.36 -6.02
C ALA A 195 11.65 0.20 -6.19
N TYR A 196 11.25 1.17 -5.37
CA TYR A 196 9.92 1.82 -5.46
C TYR A 196 9.78 2.57 -6.76
N ILE A 197 10.78 3.40 -7.07
CA ILE A 197 10.80 4.22 -8.28
C ILE A 197 10.79 3.30 -9.51
N ALA A 198 11.64 2.27 -9.53
CA ALA A 198 11.68 1.33 -10.65
C ALA A 198 10.33 0.61 -10.86
N GLN A 199 9.66 0.23 -9.77
CA GLN A 199 8.34 -0.40 -9.84
C GLN A 199 7.26 0.59 -10.34
N ALA A 200 7.29 1.84 -9.87
CA ALA A 200 6.39 2.88 -10.33
C ALA A 200 6.59 3.16 -11.83
N ASP A 201 7.84 3.31 -12.28
CA ASP A 201 8.18 3.51 -13.69
C ASP A 201 7.68 2.36 -14.58
N GLN A 202 7.84 1.12 -14.12
CA GLN A 202 7.36 -0.05 -14.83
C GLN A 202 5.83 -0.04 -14.93
N SER A 203 5.13 0.12 -13.80
CA SER A 203 3.67 0.07 -13.74
C SER A 203 3.04 1.17 -14.60
N LEU A 204 3.57 2.39 -14.54
CA LEU A 204 3.09 3.51 -15.34
C LEU A 204 3.35 3.31 -16.84
N SER A 205 4.48 2.70 -17.19
CA SER A 205 4.79 2.34 -18.58
C SER A 205 3.80 1.30 -19.11
N GLU A 206 3.50 0.27 -18.34
CA GLU A 206 2.54 -0.78 -18.69
C GLU A 206 1.12 -0.22 -18.84
N GLN A 207 0.68 0.64 -17.92
CA GLN A 207 -0.63 1.30 -17.99
C GLN A 207 -0.77 2.18 -19.24
N LEU A 208 0.25 3.00 -19.56
CA LEU A 208 0.22 3.81 -20.78
C LEU A 208 0.20 2.97 -22.05
N GLN A 209 0.91 1.84 -22.08
CA GLN A 209 0.86 0.92 -23.21
C GLN A 209 -0.53 0.30 -23.35
N ALA A 210 -1.16 -0.11 -22.24
CA ALA A 210 -2.52 -0.64 -22.25
C ALA A 210 -3.54 0.38 -22.76
N VAL A 211 -3.45 1.65 -22.32
CA VAL A 211 -4.32 2.74 -22.78
C VAL A 211 -4.13 2.98 -24.29
N ARG A 212 -2.89 3.02 -24.78
CA ARG A 212 -2.60 3.18 -26.21
C ARG A 212 -3.11 2.01 -27.04
N ALA A 213 -2.96 0.78 -26.54
CA ALA A 213 -3.49 -0.41 -27.21
C ALA A 213 -5.02 -0.38 -27.28
N ALA A 214 -5.69 0.01 -26.21
CA ALA A 214 -7.14 0.15 -26.17
C ALA A 214 -7.63 1.26 -27.13
N GLN A 215 -6.93 2.39 -27.21
CA GLN A 215 -7.23 3.45 -28.17
C GLN A 215 -7.06 2.98 -29.62
N ALA A 216 -5.97 2.29 -29.94
CA ALA A 216 -5.75 1.75 -31.29
C ALA A 216 -6.81 0.71 -31.69
N GLN A 217 -7.28 -0.12 -30.74
CA GLN A 217 -8.39 -1.05 -30.97
C GLN A 217 -9.71 -0.30 -31.20
N ALA A 218 -10.02 0.70 -30.38
CA ALA A 218 -11.21 1.52 -30.54
C ALA A 218 -11.21 2.30 -31.88
N GLU A 219 -10.06 2.78 -32.34
CA GLU A 219 -9.88 3.42 -33.65
C GLU A 219 -10.04 2.43 -34.82
N ALA A 220 -9.55 1.19 -34.66
CA ALA A 220 -9.71 0.12 -35.65
C ALA A 220 -11.17 -0.38 -35.77
N GLU A 221 -11.95 -0.27 -34.71
CA GLU A 221 -13.37 -0.65 -34.67
C GLU A 221 -14.32 0.49 -35.12
N GLN A 222 -13.82 1.71 -35.37
CA GLN A 222 -14.64 2.76 -35.97
C GLN A 222 -14.96 2.41 -37.43
N PRO A 223 -16.25 2.37 -37.82
CA PRO A 223 -16.61 2.16 -39.22
C PRO A 223 -16.07 3.33 -40.06
N LEU A 224 -15.34 3.01 -41.13
CA LEU A 224 -14.95 3.96 -42.18
C LEU A 224 -16.16 4.82 -42.56
N GLN A 225 -16.20 6.08 -42.09
CA GLN A 225 -17.16 7.05 -42.62
C GLN A 225 -16.84 7.24 -44.09
N THR A 226 -17.66 6.66 -44.95
CA THR A 226 -17.59 6.89 -46.39
C THR A 226 -17.84 8.38 -46.66
N PRO A 227 -16.96 9.08 -47.39
CA PRO A 227 -17.16 10.49 -47.70
C PRO A 227 -18.22 10.62 -48.79
N ASN A 228 -19.49 10.53 -48.42
CA ASN A 228 -20.62 10.79 -49.32
C ASN A 228 -21.31 12.09 -48.94
N LEU A 229 -20.65 13.21 -49.23
CA LEU A 229 -21.31 14.51 -49.39
C LEU A 229 -21.04 15.05 -50.80
N GLN A 230 -21.50 14.33 -51.82
CA GLN A 230 -21.80 14.96 -53.10
C GLN A 230 -23.11 15.73 -52.96
N ILE A 231 -23.00 17.01 -52.60
CA ILE A 231 -24.12 17.96 -52.68
C ILE A 231 -24.43 18.16 -54.17
N LYS A 232 -25.47 17.49 -54.69
CA LYS A 232 -26.05 17.81 -55.99
C LYS A 232 -26.71 19.18 -55.90
N THR A 233 -25.99 20.25 -56.24
CA THR A 233 -26.58 21.58 -56.45
C THR A 233 -27.49 21.52 -57.68
N LYS A 234 -28.80 21.43 -57.45
CA LYS A 234 -29.82 21.65 -58.49
C LYS A 234 -29.80 23.13 -58.89
N ASN A 235 -29.07 23.47 -59.95
CA ASN A 235 -29.19 24.75 -60.62
C ASN A 235 -30.59 24.86 -61.27
N LYS A 236 -31.54 25.51 -60.57
CA LYS A 236 -32.71 26.11 -61.23
C LYS A 236 -32.27 27.44 -61.85
N LYS A 237 -32.20 27.49 -63.18
CA LYS A 237 -32.09 28.75 -63.93
C LYS A 237 -33.33 29.62 -63.64
N PRO A 238 -33.19 30.95 -63.45
CA PRO A 238 -34.33 31.84 -63.50
C PRO A 238 -34.71 32.06 -64.97
N VAL A 239 -35.97 31.80 -65.31
CA VAL A 239 -36.55 32.21 -66.60
C VAL A 239 -36.88 33.70 -66.48
N ALA A 240 -36.33 34.50 -67.39
CA ALA A 240 -36.61 35.92 -67.50
C ALA A 240 -37.56 36.20 -68.66
N LYS A 241 -38.51 37.11 -68.38
CA LYS A 241 -39.51 37.78 -69.23
C LYS A 241 -40.75 36.99 -69.60
#